data_AF-A0A355GEN3-F1
#
_entry.id   AF-A0A355GEN3-F1
#
_cell.length_a   1.000
_cell.length_b   1.000
_cell.length_c   1.000
_cell.angle_alpha   90.00
_cell.angle_beta   90.00
_cell.angle_gamma   90.00
#
_symmetry.space_group_name_H-M   'P 1'
#
loop_
_entity.id
_entity.type
_entity.pdbx_description
1 polymer ?
#
loop_
_entity_poly.entity_id
_entity_poly.type
_entity_poly.pdbx_seq_one_letter_code
_entity_poly.pdbx_strand_id
1 'polypeptide(L)'
;MRRKQKQPKVQQTVSIPEDFQEFMQHVHELIETEDELALMESDDLLQCESAYGGLMDEGSREYGFTYFPETKAVSNRRPKWELELDAVDIANICEGSKTTFQVWGCQSPDCECLFSNPEETCFYCDYVDEVT
;
A
#
# COMPACT_ATOMS: atom_id res chain seq x y z
N MET A 1 -16.64 -8.42 21.74
CA MET A 1 -15.69 -7.53 21.03
C MET A 1 -15.03 -8.35 19.92
N ARG A 2 -14.22 -7.75 19.04
CA ARG A 2 -13.44 -8.52 18.05
C ARG A 2 -12.04 -8.74 18.57
N ARG A 3 -11.53 -9.97 18.48
CA ARG A 3 -10.16 -10.32 18.88
C ARG A 3 -9.26 -10.43 17.66
N LYS A 4 -8.07 -9.84 17.75
CA LYS A 4 -7.02 -10.03 16.75
C LYS A 4 -6.53 -11.48 16.76
N GLN A 5 -6.62 -12.15 15.62
CA GLN A 5 -6.10 -13.48 15.35
C GLN A 5 -5.52 -13.49 13.94
N LYS A 6 -4.19 -13.34 13.84
CA LYS A 6 -3.46 -13.32 12.57
C LYS A 6 -3.74 -14.56 11.74
N GLN A 7 -4.09 -14.34 10.48
CA GLN A 7 -4.20 -15.38 9.47
C GLN A 7 -2.95 -15.37 8.58
N PRO A 8 -2.47 -16.54 8.12
CA PRO A 8 -1.35 -16.59 7.19
C PRO A 8 -1.71 -15.91 5.87
N LYS A 9 -0.76 -15.16 5.30
CA LYS A 9 -0.89 -14.55 3.98
C LYS A 9 -0.13 -15.36 2.94
N VAL A 10 -0.52 -15.19 1.68
CA VAL A 10 0.10 -15.86 0.53
C VAL A 10 0.80 -14.80 -0.32
N GLN A 11 2.05 -15.07 -0.66
CA GLN A 11 2.81 -14.22 -1.56
C GLN A 11 2.23 -14.33 -2.98
N GLN A 12 2.08 -13.19 -3.65
CA GLN A 12 1.58 -13.11 -5.00
C GLN A 12 2.23 -11.94 -5.75
N THR A 13 2.20 -12.02 -7.07
CA THR A 13 2.64 -10.94 -7.95
C THR A 13 1.40 -10.28 -8.55
N VAL A 14 1.32 -8.95 -8.43
CA VAL A 14 0.22 -8.16 -8.99
C VAL A 14 0.79 -7.06 -9.88
N SER A 15 0.06 -6.72 -10.94
CA SER A 15 0.39 -5.55 -11.77
C SER A 15 0.18 -4.28 -10.99
N ILE A 16 1.03 -3.28 -11.24
CA ILE A 16 0.85 -1.93 -10.69
C ILE A 16 -0.33 -1.27 -11.42
N PRO A 17 -1.35 -0.78 -10.69
CA PRO A 17 -2.46 -0.04 -11.28
C PRO A 17 -2.00 1.27 -11.93
N GLU A 18 -2.65 1.67 -13.01
CA GLU A 18 -2.30 2.87 -13.79
C GLU A 18 -2.42 4.15 -12.95
N ASP A 19 -3.49 4.27 -12.17
CA ASP A 19 -3.71 5.40 -11.26
C ASP A 19 -2.65 5.47 -10.13
N PHE A 20 -2.22 4.31 -9.62
CA PHE A 20 -1.10 4.27 -8.68
C PHE A 20 0.22 4.68 -9.35
N GLN A 21 0.43 4.30 -10.61
CA GLN A 21 1.60 4.72 -11.38
C GLN A 21 1.62 6.24 -11.59
N GLU A 22 0.49 6.85 -11.95
CA GLU A 22 0.34 8.31 -12.05
C GLU A 22 0.64 9.01 -10.72
N PHE A 23 0.15 8.45 -9.61
CA PHE A 23 0.46 8.95 -8.28
C PHE A 23 1.97 8.88 -7.97
N MET A 24 2.64 7.78 -8.33
CA MET A 24 4.10 7.65 -8.16
C MET A 24 4.88 8.67 -9.00
N GLN A 25 4.41 9.03 -10.20
CA GLN A 25 5.03 10.10 -11.00
C GLN A 25 5.00 11.44 -10.27
N HIS A 26 3.87 11.77 -9.64
CA HIS A 26 3.78 12.98 -8.83
C HIS A 26 4.71 12.94 -7.62
N VAL A 27 4.74 11.83 -6.88
CA VAL A 27 5.64 11.65 -5.73
C VAL A 27 7.10 11.75 -6.16
N HIS A 28 7.48 11.13 -7.28
CA HIS A 28 8.83 11.19 -7.80
C HIS A 28 9.25 12.63 -8.13
N GLU A 29 8.37 13.42 -8.74
CA GLU A 29 8.64 14.84 -9.02
C GLU A 29 8.90 15.65 -7.72
N LEU A 30 8.12 15.40 -6.66
CA LEU A 30 8.34 16.04 -5.36
C LEU A 30 9.68 15.65 -4.74
N ILE A 31 10.07 14.37 -4.85
CA ILE A 31 11.38 13.88 -4.38
C ILE A 31 12.52 14.55 -5.15
N GLU A 32 12.44 14.61 -6.49
CA GLU A 32 13.49 15.18 -7.34
C GLU A 32 13.61 16.71 -7.21
N THR A 33 12.50 17.38 -6.88
CA THR A 33 12.51 18.83 -6.63
C THR A 33 12.86 19.19 -5.18
N GLU A 34 13.19 18.20 -4.34
CA GLU A 34 13.46 18.35 -2.92
C GLU A 34 12.33 19.08 -2.17
N ASP A 35 11.08 18.83 -2.57
CA ASP A 35 9.91 19.43 -1.94
C ASP A 35 9.77 18.96 -0.49
N GLU A 36 9.49 19.90 0.43
CA GLU A 36 9.40 19.62 1.87
C GLU A 36 8.38 18.52 2.19
N LEU A 37 7.29 18.40 1.40
CA LEU A 37 6.27 17.38 1.61
C LEU A 37 6.79 15.94 1.41
N ALA A 38 7.79 15.75 0.54
CA ALA A 38 8.38 14.45 0.26
C ALA A 38 9.59 14.12 1.15
N LEU A 39 10.09 15.10 1.91
CA LEU A 39 11.26 14.97 2.79
C LEU A 39 10.90 14.99 4.29
N MET A 40 9.68 15.41 4.62
CA MET A 40 9.17 15.40 5.99
C MET A 40 8.54 14.05 6.32
N GLU A 41 8.91 13.49 7.48
CA GLU A 41 8.26 12.30 8.02
C GLU A 41 6.76 12.54 8.22
N SER A 42 5.95 11.69 7.61
CA SER A 42 4.49 11.74 7.69
C SER A 42 3.90 10.45 7.11
N ASP A 43 2.71 10.08 7.59
CA ASP A 43 1.91 8.99 7.04
C ASP A 43 0.89 9.44 5.98
N ASP A 44 0.72 10.76 5.72
CA ASP A 44 -0.39 11.28 4.91
C ASP A 44 -0.11 12.56 4.06
N LEU A 45 1.10 13.13 4.10
CA LEU A 45 1.42 14.36 3.34
C LEU A 45 1.36 14.16 1.82
N LEU A 46 1.67 12.96 1.32
CA LEU A 46 1.60 12.61 -0.10
C LEU A 46 0.27 11.91 -0.37
N GLN A 47 -0.66 12.58 -1.05
CA GLN A 47 -2.03 12.04 -1.22
C GLN A 47 -2.68 12.41 -2.55
N CYS A 48 -3.57 11.52 -3.00
CA CYS A 48 -4.47 11.71 -4.12
C CYS A 48 -5.86 11.11 -3.78
N GLU A 49 -6.74 10.94 -4.76
CA GLU A 49 -8.08 10.38 -4.52
C GLU A 49 -8.05 8.91 -4.05
N SER A 50 -7.11 8.12 -4.56
CA SER A 50 -7.04 6.67 -4.32
C SER A 50 -5.86 6.23 -3.44
N ALA A 51 -4.97 7.14 -3.02
CA ALA A 51 -3.84 6.81 -2.17
C ALA A 51 -3.46 7.94 -1.20
N TYR A 52 -2.84 7.56 -0.09
CA TYR A 52 -2.08 8.48 0.76
C TYR A 52 -0.83 7.79 1.29
N GLY A 53 0.14 8.57 1.77
CA GLY A 53 1.37 8.07 2.34
C GLY A 53 2.38 9.17 2.63
N GLY A 54 3.62 8.78 2.87
CA GLY A 54 4.71 9.70 3.12
C GLY A 54 6.00 9.01 3.50
N LEU A 55 7.00 9.83 3.85
CA LEU A 55 8.30 9.36 4.29
C LEU A 55 8.15 8.69 5.67
N MET A 56 8.65 7.45 5.80
CA MET A 56 8.48 6.65 7.02
C MET A 56 9.31 7.15 8.19
N ASP A 57 10.53 7.62 7.91
CA ASP A 57 11.48 8.12 8.91
C ASP A 57 12.24 9.33 8.36
N GLU A 58 12.44 10.37 9.16
CA GLU A 58 13.22 11.56 8.77
C GLU A 58 14.64 11.18 8.29
N GLY A 59 15.03 11.66 7.11
CA GLY A 59 16.34 11.38 6.50
C GLY A 59 16.50 9.98 5.91
N SER A 60 15.46 9.14 5.96
CA SER A 60 15.41 7.90 5.19
C SER A 60 15.08 8.18 3.71
N ARG A 61 14.98 7.10 2.93
CA ARG A 61 14.44 7.14 1.56
C ARG A 61 13.35 6.07 1.38
N GLU A 62 12.70 5.71 2.48
CA GLU A 62 11.66 4.68 2.56
C GLU A 62 10.31 5.36 2.79
N TYR A 63 9.32 4.97 1.97
CA TYR A 63 8.02 5.58 1.92
C TYR A 63 6.94 4.51 2.15
N GLY A 64 5.96 4.85 2.97
CA GLY A 64 4.80 4.02 3.24
C GLY A 64 3.57 4.58 2.53
N PHE A 65 2.82 3.73 1.84
CA PHE A 65 1.62 4.12 1.12
C PHE A 65 0.45 3.19 1.47
N THR A 66 -0.72 3.79 1.65
CA THR A 66 -2.01 3.10 1.60
C THR A 66 -2.72 3.43 0.30
N TYR A 67 -2.97 2.42 -0.53
CA TYR A 67 -3.68 2.56 -1.80
C TYR A 67 -5.03 1.81 -1.76
N PHE A 68 -6.06 2.41 -2.34
CA PHE A 68 -7.42 1.88 -2.40
C PHE A 68 -7.79 1.56 -3.84
N PRO A 69 -7.54 0.32 -4.32
CA PRO A 69 -7.86 -0.04 -5.70
C PRO A 69 -9.35 0.06 -5.97
N GLU A 70 -9.69 0.51 -7.18
CA GLU A 70 -11.05 0.35 -7.69
C GLU A 70 -11.39 -1.15 -7.74
N THR A 71 -12.35 -1.55 -6.92
CA THR A 71 -12.83 -2.93 -6.89
C THR A 71 -14.19 -3.06 -7.55
N LYS A 72 -14.37 -4.16 -8.31
CA LYS A 72 -15.68 -4.61 -8.79
C LYS A 72 -16.34 -5.58 -7.80
N ALA A 73 -15.77 -5.76 -6.60
CA ALA A 73 -16.18 -6.78 -5.66
C ALA A 73 -17.63 -6.62 -5.24
N VAL A 74 -18.32 -7.76 -5.15
CA VAL A 74 -19.71 -7.90 -4.67
C VAL A 74 -19.79 -7.78 -3.14
N SER A 75 -18.64 -7.80 -2.45
CA SER A 75 -18.56 -7.75 -1.00
C SER A 75 -18.55 -6.30 -0.49
N ASN A 76 -19.10 -6.06 0.70
CA ASN A 76 -19.04 -4.74 1.37
C ASN A 76 -17.64 -4.39 1.91
N ARG A 77 -16.57 -5.07 1.46
CA ARG A 77 -15.20 -4.81 1.89
C ARG A 77 -14.56 -3.79 0.95
N ARG A 78 -13.80 -2.87 1.51
CA ARG A 78 -12.98 -1.91 0.76
C ARG A 78 -11.53 -2.40 0.85
N PRO A 79 -10.98 -3.00 -0.21
CA PRO A 79 -9.59 -3.41 -0.18
C PRO A 79 -8.68 -2.20 0.00
N LYS A 80 -7.55 -2.45 0.66
CA LYS A 80 -6.44 -1.51 0.79
C LYS A 80 -5.15 -2.26 0.57
N TRP A 81 -4.19 -1.61 -0.06
CA TRP A 81 -2.84 -2.12 -0.26
C TRP A 81 -1.91 -1.27 0.61
N GLU A 82 -1.20 -1.91 1.53
CA GLU A 82 -0.18 -1.26 2.37
C GLU A 82 1.19 -1.58 1.77
N LEU A 83 1.82 -0.58 1.19
CA LEU A 83 3.01 -0.71 0.35
C LEU A 83 4.15 0.11 0.94
N GLU A 84 5.27 -0.56 1.18
CA GLU A 84 6.56 0.05 1.49
C GLU A 84 7.41 0.09 0.22
N LEU A 85 7.88 1.27 -0.17
CA LEU A 85 8.68 1.52 -1.37
C LEU A 85 9.86 2.42 -1.02
N ASP A 86 11.03 2.18 -1.63
CA ASP A 86 12.12 3.14 -1.57
C ASP A 86 12.09 4.13 -2.76
N ALA A 87 12.91 5.19 -2.69
CA ALA A 87 12.99 6.16 -3.78
C ALA A 87 13.41 5.57 -5.14
N VAL A 88 14.15 4.46 -5.14
CA VAL A 88 14.58 3.77 -6.37
C VAL A 88 13.41 3.00 -6.98
N ASP A 89 12.60 2.34 -6.15
CA ASP A 89 11.37 1.69 -6.55
C ASP A 89 10.38 2.68 -7.14
N ILE A 90 10.20 3.85 -6.52
CA ILE A 90 9.35 4.92 -7.04
C ILE A 90 9.82 5.36 -8.43
N ALA A 91 11.12 5.67 -8.59
CA ALA A 91 11.68 6.03 -9.90
C ALA A 91 11.50 4.93 -10.96
N ASN A 92 11.72 3.66 -10.60
CA ASN A 92 11.54 2.53 -11.50
C ASN A 92 10.08 2.35 -11.95
N ILE A 93 9.11 2.66 -11.10
CA ILE A 93 7.68 2.66 -11.46
C ILE A 93 7.38 3.76 -12.48
N CYS A 94 7.93 4.96 -12.29
CA CYS A 94 7.77 6.08 -13.21
C CYS A 94 8.38 5.79 -14.59
N GLU A 95 9.57 5.18 -14.61
CA GLU A 95 10.24 4.76 -15.86
C GLU A 95 9.56 3.56 -16.54
N GLY A 96 8.67 2.87 -15.83
CA GLY A 96 8.03 1.64 -16.31
C GLY A 96 8.96 0.42 -16.30
N SER A 97 10.12 0.51 -15.64
CA SER A 97 11.04 -0.63 -15.45
C SER A 97 10.53 -1.58 -14.36
N LYS A 98 9.75 -1.07 -13.39
CA LYS A 98 8.99 -1.85 -12.42
C LYS A 98 7.49 -1.74 -12.72
N THR A 99 6.88 -2.86 -13.11
CA THR A 99 5.47 -2.94 -13.53
C THR A 99 4.62 -3.86 -12.67
N THR A 100 5.24 -4.54 -11.70
CA THR A 100 4.56 -5.46 -10.79
C THR A 100 5.08 -5.33 -9.36
N PHE A 101 4.21 -5.56 -8.39
CA PHE A 101 4.58 -5.77 -7.00
C PHE A 101 4.63 -7.24 -6.64
N GLN A 102 5.55 -7.61 -5.75
CA GLN A 102 5.51 -8.87 -5.01
C GLN A 102 5.01 -8.58 -3.60
N VAL A 103 3.79 -9.03 -3.29
CA VAL A 103 3.04 -8.65 -2.09
C VAL A 103 2.39 -9.87 -1.44
N TRP A 104 1.88 -9.68 -0.23
CA TRP A 104 1.22 -10.70 0.56
C TRP A 104 -0.27 -10.40 0.64
N GLY A 105 -1.11 -11.34 0.22
CA GLY A 105 -2.57 -11.20 0.32
C GLY A 105 -3.19 -12.17 1.30
N CYS A 106 -4.40 -11.86 1.75
CA CYS A 106 -5.18 -12.77 2.59
C CYS A 106 -5.62 -14.01 1.80
N GLN A 107 -5.79 -15.15 2.48
CA GLN A 107 -6.29 -16.38 1.85
C GLN A 107 -7.80 -16.33 1.53
N SER A 108 -8.55 -15.42 2.15
CA SER A 108 -9.97 -15.25 1.87
C SER A 108 -10.14 -14.76 0.42
N PRO A 109 -10.90 -15.47 -0.44
CA PRO A 109 -11.10 -15.06 -1.83
C PRO A 109 -11.87 -13.73 -1.94
N ASP A 110 -12.59 -13.34 -0.88
CA ASP A 110 -13.30 -12.07 -0.78
C ASP A 110 -12.45 -10.95 -0.16
N CYS A 111 -11.14 -11.15 0.02
CA CYS A 111 -10.25 -10.14 0.57
C CYS A 111 -9.13 -9.82 -0.41
N GLU A 112 -9.24 -8.66 -1.04
CA GLU A 112 -8.26 -8.16 -2.00
C GLU A 112 -7.26 -7.20 -1.34
N CYS A 113 -7.12 -7.24 0.00
CA CYS A 113 -6.09 -6.50 0.71
C CYS A 113 -4.72 -7.12 0.47
N LEU A 114 -3.73 -6.27 0.15
CA LEU A 114 -2.35 -6.66 -0.11
C LEU A 114 -1.41 -5.87 0.79
N PHE A 115 -0.25 -6.45 1.10
CA PHE A 115 0.69 -5.90 2.05
C PHE A 115 2.13 -6.18 1.62
N SER A 116 3.06 -5.25 1.83
CA SER A 116 4.51 -5.50 1.63
C SER A 116 5.07 -6.56 2.60
N ASN A 117 4.49 -6.67 3.80
CA ASN A 117 4.95 -7.58 4.85
C ASN A 117 3.86 -8.62 5.22
N PRO A 118 4.17 -9.93 5.32
CA PRO A 118 3.18 -10.96 5.68
C PRO A 118 2.57 -10.76 7.08
N GLU A 119 3.30 -10.10 7.98
CA GLU A 119 2.90 -9.84 9.36
C GLU A 119 2.00 -8.60 9.51
N GLU A 120 1.68 -7.92 8.42
CA GLU A 120 0.74 -6.78 8.39
C GLU A 120 -0.69 -7.19 8.76
N THR A 121 -1.52 -6.25 9.24
CA THR A 121 -2.84 -6.60 9.81
C THR A 121 -3.97 -6.33 8.83
N CYS A 122 -4.67 -7.38 8.41
CA CYS A 122 -5.91 -7.22 7.67
C CYS A 122 -7.10 -7.03 8.60
N PHE A 123 -7.75 -5.88 8.53
CA PHE A 123 -8.96 -5.60 9.33
C PHE A 123 -10.08 -6.62 9.11
N TYR A 124 -10.21 -7.17 7.90
CA TYR A 124 -11.30 -8.09 7.55
C TYR A 124 -11.02 -9.54 7.94
N CYS A 125 -9.76 -9.98 7.88
CA CYS A 125 -9.40 -11.39 8.04
C CYS A 125 -8.72 -11.70 9.38
N ASP A 126 -7.98 -10.73 9.96
CA ASP A 126 -7.24 -10.95 11.20
C ASP A 126 -8.05 -10.64 12.46
N TYR A 127 -9.36 -10.42 12.34
CA TYR A 127 -10.25 -10.17 13.48
C TYR A 127 -11.42 -11.15 13.46
N VAL A 128 -11.58 -11.87 14.56
CA VAL A 128 -12.69 -12.81 14.77
C VAL A 128 -13.64 -12.26 15.83
N ASP A 129 -14.93 -12.52 15.67
CA ASP A 129 -15.93 -12.18 16.68
C ASP A 129 -15.72 -13.06 17.92
N GLU A 130 -15.73 -12.45 19.11
CA GLU A 130 -15.76 -13.21 20.35
C GLU A 130 -17.10 -13.95 20.45
N VAL A 131 -17.04 -15.28 20.49
CA VAL A 131 -18.20 -16.11 20.78
C VAL A 131 -18.53 -15.88 22.26
N THR A 132 -19.61 -15.13 22.54
CA THR A 132 -20.19 -15.00 23.88
C THR A 132 -20.95 -16.25 24.28
#